data_AF-A0A947DIF6-F1
#
_entry.id   AF-A0A947DIF6-F1
#
_cell.length_a   1.000
_cell.length_b   1.000
_cell.length_c   1.000
_cell.angle_alpha   90.00
_cell.angle_beta   90.00
_cell.angle_gamma   90.00
#
_symmetry.space_group_name_H-M   'P 1'
#
loop_
_entity.id
_entity.type
_entity.pdbx_description
1 polymer ?
#
loop_
_entity_poly.entity_id
_entity_poly.type
_entity_poly.pdbx_seq_one_letter_code
_entity_poly.pdbx_strand_id
1 'polypeptide(L)'
;MNDYRAPLRRVGIVLILIGMVDIIYMIYALLNDQSYSSWLNILAVIAGGFLLRGKPAAVPIVTCCSAFAIASFVSTIVLYPFLRPLELWAIQFRLEPVSLSVSLLMKLAVIILLCWVYKQLWQTSVVSASRKAGHGVSVPRVAFILGALYTILPFGVINAMRNSAGASNALKLARTQYGNEYKYHLTGMDWSEKQVRASFTAYNEQEIKLVQVEWQR
;
A
#
# COMPACT_ATOMS: atom_id res chain seq x y z
N MET A 1 -29.69 17.47 -20.17
CA MET A 1 -28.24 17.53 -20.50
C MET A 1 -27.49 17.17 -19.22
N ASN A 2 -27.06 15.91 -19.05
CA ASN A 2 -26.47 15.46 -17.79
C ASN A 2 -25.09 16.09 -17.59
N ASP A 3 -24.95 16.95 -16.59
CA ASP A 3 -23.69 17.65 -16.31
C ASP A 3 -22.64 16.68 -15.76
N TYR A 4 -21.81 16.14 -16.66
CA TYR A 4 -20.69 15.28 -16.30
C TYR A 4 -19.63 16.02 -15.48
N ARG A 5 -19.59 17.36 -15.48
CA ARG A 5 -18.59 18.13 -14.73
C ARG A 5 -18.82 18.06 -13.23
N ALA A 6 -20.07 17.91 -12.78
CA ALA A 6 -20.38 17.80 -11.36
C ALA A 6 -19.67 16.61 -10.66
N PRO A 7 -19.75 15.35 -11.15
CA PRO A 7 -19.00 14.24 -10.56
C PRO A 7 -17.48 14.39 -10.72
N LEU A 8 -16.97 14.90 -11.85
CA LEU A 8 -15.52 15.16 -11.99
C LEU A 8 -15.04 16.19 -10.97
N ARG A 9 -15.78 17.27 -10.75
CA ARG A 9 -15.42 18.30 -9.77
C ARG A 9 -15.41 17.74 -8.36
N ARG A 10 -16.42 16.95 -7.98
CA ARG A 10 -16.46 16.30 -6.65
C ARG A 10 -15.26 15.41 -6.42
N VAL A 11 -14.95 14.52 -7.38
CA VAL A 11 -13.77 13.65 -7.29
C VAL A 11 -12.48 14.48 -7.25
N GLY A 12 -12.37 15.51 -8.09
CA GLY A 12 -11.20 16.37 -8.16
C GLY A 12 -10.90 17.11 -6.86
N ILE A 13 -11.93 17.69 -6.21
CA ILE A 13 -11.80 18.35 -4.90
C ILE A 13 -11.29 17.35 -3.86
N VAL A 14 -11.91 16.16 -3.77
CA VAL A 14 -11.56 15.16 -2.78
C VAL A 14 -10.12 14.67 -2.96
N LEU A 15 -9.70 14.39 -4.19
CA LEU A 15 -8.32 13.97 -4.48
C LEU A 15 -7.29 15.05 -4.14
N ILE A 16 -7.61 16.32 -4.40
CA ILE A 16 -6.73 17.44 -4.04
C ILE A 16 -6.62 17.58 -2.53
N LEU A 17 -7.74 17.58 -1.80
CA LEU A 17 -7.73 17.73 -0.35
C LEU A 17 -6.93 16.62 0.32
N ILE A 18 -7.14 15.38 -0.08
CA ILE A 18 -6.43 14.23 0.47
C ILE A 18 -4.94 14.28 0.10
N GLY A 19 -4.62 14.57 -1.16
CA GLY A 19 -3.24 14.73 -1.59
C GLY A 19 -2.51 15.86 -0.85
N MET A 20 -3.18 16.98 -0.57
CA MET A 20 -2.62 18.08 0.22
C MET A 20 -2.36 17.68 1.67
N VAL A 21 -3.34 17.04 2.33
CA VAL A 21 -3.17 16.56 3.72
C VAL A 21 -1.98 15.60 3.81
N ASP A 22 -1.85 14.70 2.85
CA ASP A 22 -0.76 13.73 2.84
C ASP A 22 0.60 14.38 2.52
N ILE A 23 0.65 15.38 1.63
CA ILE A 23 1.86 16.19 1.40
C ILE A 23 2.28 16.97 2.66
N ILE A 24 1.33 17.51 3.43
CA ILE A 24 1.63 18.17 4.72
C ILE A 24 2.23 17.14 5.69
N TYR A 25 1.67 15.94 5.75
CA TYR A 25 2.21 14.86 6.56
C TYR A 25 3.60 14.41 6.09
N MET A 26 3.85 14.35 4.78
CA MET A 26 5.17 14.08 4.21
C MET A 26 6.20 15.10 4.69
N ILE A 27 5.87 16.39 4.61
CA ILE A 27 6.76 17.47 5.07
C ILE A 27 7.04 17.31 6.56
N TYR A 28 6.00 17.05 7.36
CA TYR A 28 6.16 16.79 8.79
C TYR A 28 7.08 15.59 9.07
N ALA A 29 6.93 14.48 8.32
CA ALA A 29 7.76 13.29 8.48
C ALA A 29 9.22 13.56 8.12
N LEU A 30 9.47 14.30 7.03
CA LEU A 30 10.81 14.71 6.62
C LEU A 30 11.50 15.63 7.64
N LEU A 31 10.74 16.51 8.30
CA LEU A 31 11.27 17.39 9.36
C LEU A 31 11.62 16.64 10.65
N ASN A 32 11.08 15.43 10.84
CA ASN A 32 11.31 14.59 12.03
C ASN A 32 12.14 13.33 11.72
N ASP A 33 12.89 13.32 10.60
CA ASP A 33 13.71 12.20 10.13
C ASP A 33 12.98 10.84 10.07
N GLN A 34 11.66 10.87 9.84
CA GLN A 34 10.88 9.65 9.67
C GLN A 34 10.90 9.19 8.22
N SER A 35 11.13 7.89 8.03
CA SER A 35 11.06 7.24 6.72
C SER A 35 9.65 7.36 6.13
N TYR A 36 9.49 8.27 5.17
CA TYR A 36 8.25 8.44 4.40
C TYR A 36 8.46 8.02 2.95
N SER A 37 7.57 7.17 2.43
CA SER A 37 7.58 6.77 1.02
C SER A 37 6.15 6.74 0.51
N SER A 38 5.73 7.79 -0.21
CA SER A 38 4.44 7.80 -0.91
C SER A 38 4.47 8.75 -2.11
N TRP A 39 4.82 8.18 -3.27
CA TRP A 39 4.85 8.87 -4.57
C TRP A 39 3.46 9.15 -5.14
N LEU A 40 2.42 8.48 -4.63
CA LEU A 40 1.05 8.55 -5.14
C LEU A 40 0.33 9.87 -4.82
N ASN A 41 0.83 10.65 -3.86
CA ASN A 41 0.13 11.85 -3.37
C ASN A 41 0.22 13.04 -4.33
N ILE A 42 1.38 13.24 -4.94
CA ILE A 42 1.56 14.27 -5.98
C ILE A 42 0.69 13.93 -7.19
N LEU A 43 0.62 12.64 -7.56
CA LEU A 43 -0.26 12.17 -8.64
C LEU A 43 -1.74 12.42 -8.33
N ALA A 44 -2.18 12.24 -7.08
CA ALA A 44 -3.55 12.53 -6.66
C ALA A 44 -3.91 14.02 -6.83
N VAL A 45 -3.02 14.93 -6.45
CA VAL A 45 -3.24 16.39 -6.63
C VAL A 45 -3.29 16.76 -8.11
N ILE A 46 -2.36 16.27 -8.93
CA ILE A 46 -2.32 16.53 -10.38
C ILE A 46 -3.58 15.98 -11.07
N ALA A 47 -3.94 14.72 -10.78
CA ALA A 47 -5.14 14.09 -11.28
C ALA A 47 -6.40 14.86 -10.88
N GLY A 48 -6.49 15.28 -9.62
CA GLY A 48 -7.60 16.07 -9.11
C GLY A 48 -7.71 17.42 -9.81
N GLY A 49 -6.60 18.08 -10.11
CA GLY A 49 -6.57 19.33 -10.88
C GLY A 49 -7.08 19.16 -12.31
N PHE A 50 -6.73 18.06 -12.99
CA PHE A 50 -7.27 17.76 -14.32
C PHE A 50 -8.76 17.44 -14.31
N LEU A 51 -9.25 16.74 -13.28
CA LEU A 51 -10.67 16.45 -13.11
C LEU A 51 -11.47 17.72 -12.79
N LEU A 52 -10.95 18.62 -11.96
CA LEU A 52 -11.56 19.94 -11.70
C LEU A 52 -11.76 20.76 -12.98
N ARG A 53 -10.80 20.70 -13.89
CA ARG A 53 -10.87 21.35 -15.21
C ARG A 53 -11.82 20.66 -16.18
N GLY A 54 -12.47 19.58 -15.76
CA GLY A 54 -13.42 18.82 -16.57
C GLY A 54 -12.77 18.10 -17.76
N LYS A 55 -11.45 17.83 -17.72
CA LYS A 55 -10.76 17.20 -18.84
C LYS A 55 -11.15 15.73 -18.94
N PRO A 56 -11.80 15.28 -20.04
CA PRO A 56 -12.23 13.89 -20.19
C PRO A 56 -11.04 12.92 -20.29
N ALA A 57 -9.87 13.39 -20.76
CA ALA A 57 -8.64 12.58 -20.84
C ALA A 57 -8.14 12.04 -19.49
N ALA A 58 -8.46 12.72 -18.38
CA ALA A 58 -8.06 12.27 -17.05
C ALA A 58 -8.91 11.11 -16.52
N VAL A 59 -10.16 10.97 -17.00
CA VAL A 59 -11.10 9.95 -16.55
C VAL A 59 -10.56 8.53 -16.68
N PRO A 60 -10.08 8.05 -17.86
CA PRO A 60 -9.58 6.67 -17.97
C PRO A 60 -8.33 6.43 -17.11
N ILE A 61 -7.44 7.42 -16.99
CA ILE A 61 -6.22 7.31 -16.18
C ILE A 61 -6.57 7.14 -14.71
N VAL A 62 -7.39 8.05 -14.16
CA VAL A 62 -7.78 8.00 -12.74
C VAL A 62 -8.61 6.76 -12.43
N THR A 63 -9.46 6.31 -13.37
CA THR A 63 -10.21 5.06 -13.24
C THR A 63 -9.29 3.85 -13.18
N CYS A 64 -8.26 3.80 -14.04
CA CYS A 64 -7.24 2.75 -14.06
C CYS A 64 -6.44 2.73 -12.75
N CYS A 65 -5.94 3.88 -12.30
CA CYS A 65 -5.21 4.01 -11.04
C CYS A 65 -6.07 3.60 -9.84
N SER A 66 -7.35 3.99 -9.81
CA SER A 66 -8.28 3.61 -8.75
C SER A 66 -8.52 2.10 -8.74
N ALA A 67 -8.73 1.49 -9.90
CA ALA A 67 -8.91 0.03 -10.02
C ALA A 67 -7.66 -0.75 -9.57
N PHE A 68 -6.48 -0.31 -9.99
CA PHE A 68 -5.21 -0.88 -9.53
C PHE A 68 -5.08 -0.78 -8.01
N ALA A 69 -5.30 0.41 -7.44
CA ALA A 69 -5.17 0.63 -6.01
C ALA A 69 -6.18 -0.19 -5.20
N ILE A 70 -7.45 -0.26 -5.63
CA ILE A 70 -8.47 -1.11 -4.99
C ILE A 70 -8.00 -2.56 -4.96
N ALA A 71 -7.55 -3.10 -6.11
CA ALA A 71 -7.07 -4.47 -6.18
C ALA A 71 -5.90 -4.70 -5.22
N SER A 72 -4.88 -3.82 -5.23
CA SER A 72 -3.73 -3.96 -4.35
C SER A 72 -4.08 -3.90 -2.86
N PHE A 73 -4.91 -2.93 -2.45
CA PHE A 73 -5.31 -2.82 -1.05
C PHE A 73 -6.18 -3.98 -0.59
N VAL A 74 -7.14 -4.42 -1.41
CA VAL A 74 -7.99 -5.58 -1.10
C VAL A 74 -7.15 -6.85 -1.02
N SER A 75 -6.29 -7.12 -2.01
CA SER A 75 -5.36 -8.25 -1.97
C SER A 75 -4.46 -8.20 -0.74
N THR A 76 -4.01 -7.01 -0.34
CA THR A 76 -3.18 -6.85 0.87
C THR A 76 -3.95 -7.26 2.12
N ILE A 77 -5.20 -6.80 2.29
CA ILE A 77 -6.05 -7.17 3.44
C ILE A 77 -6.28 -8.68 3.48
N VAL A 78 -6.56 -9.31 2.32
CA VAL A 78 -6.77 -10.75 2.21
C VAL A 78 -5.52 -11.55 2.55
N LEU A 79 -4.34 -11.08 2.13
CA LEU A 79 -3.06 -11.74 2.40
C LEU A 79 -2.49 -11.42 3.78
N TYR A 80 -2.99 -10.38 4.46
CA TYR A 80 -2.46 -9.88 5.73
C TYR A 80 -2.41 -10.95 6.85
N PRO A 81 -3.43 -11.80 7.03
CA PRO A 81 -3.40 -12.89 8.01
C PRO A 81 -2.29 -13.91 7.73
N PHE A 82 -1.90 -14.10 6.47
CA PHE A 82 -0.88 -15.07 6.07
C PHE A 82 0.55 -14.50 6.12
N LEU A 83 0.68 -13.18 6.17
CA LEU A 83 1.99 -12.51 6.19
C LEU A 83 2.69 -12.61 7.55
N ARG A 84 1.93 -12.80 8.65
CA ARG A 84 2.41 -12.75 10.03
C ARG A 84 1.83 -13.91 10.84
N PRO A 85 2.60 -14.51 11.77
CA PRO A 85 2.08 -15.54 12.65
C PRO A 85 0.98 -14.98 13.56
N LEU A 86 -0.03 -15.80 13.87
CA LEU A 86 -1.15 -15.42 14.73
C LEU A 86 -0.71 -14.93 16.11
N GLU A 87 0.39 -15.47 16.64
CA GLU A 87 0.97 -15.03 17.91
C GLU A 87 1.44 -13.56 17.85
N LEU A 88 2.13 -13.17 16.77
CA LEU A 88 2.59 -11.80 16.58
C LEU A 88 1.40 -10.83 16.46
N TRP A 89 0.30 -11.28 15.86
CA TRP A 89 -0.95 -10.53 15.83
C TRP A 89 -1.53 -10.29 17.22
N ALA A 90 -1.61 -11.34 18.04
CA ALA A 90 -2.13 -11.25 19.40
C ALA A 90 -1.25 -10.33 20.27
N ILE A 91 0.07 -10.47 20.18
CA ILE A 91 1.03 -9.64 20.92
C ILE A 91 0.92 -8.19 20.46
N GLN A 92 0.86 -7.91 19.15
CA GLN A 92 0.72 -6.54 18.66
C GLN A 92 -0.62 -5.92 19.06
N PHE A 93 -1.70 -6.69 19.08
CA PHE A 93 -2.99 -6.21 19.56
C PHE A 93 -2.97 -5.90 21.07
N ARG A 94 -2.23 -6.67 21.87
CA ARG A 94 -2.07 -6.42 23.31
C ARG A 94 -1.21 -5.19 23.59
N LEU A 95 -0.08 -5.05 22.88
CA LEU A 95 0.91 -3.99 23.14
C LEU A 95 0.52 -2.65 22.50
N GLU A 96 -0.02 -2.68 21.28
CA GLU A 96 -0.33 -1.49 20.49
C GLU A 96 -1.74 -1.55 19.86
N PRO A 97 -2.81 -1.74 20.64
CA PRO A 97 -4.16 -1.90 20.11
C PRO A 97 -4.59 -0.71 19.25
N VAL A 98 -4.32 0.51 19.72
CA VAL A 98 -4.73 1.75 19.04
C VAL A 98 -4.02 1.90 17.69
N SER A 99 -2.70 1.71 17.65
CA SER A 99 -1.91 1.84 16.42
C SER A 99 -2.39 0.86 15.33
N LEU A 100 -2.60 -0.40 15.73
CA LEU A 100 -3.07 -1.45 14.83
C LEU A 100 -4.50 -1.16 14.34
N SER A 101 -5.41 -0.79 15.23
CA SER A 101 -6.80 -0.45 14.87
C SER A 101 -6.88 0.76 13.94
N VAL A 102 -6.14 1.83 14.23
CA VAL A 102 -6.09 3.04 13.38
C VAL A 102 -5.53 2.70 12.00
N SER A 103 -4.44 1.92 11.94
CA SER A 103 -3.84 1.49 10.66
C SER A 103 -4.82 0.69 9.79
N LEU A 104 -5.55 -0.26 10.38
CA LEU A 104 -6.58 -1.03 9.67
C LEU A 104 -7.76 -0.16 9.23
N LEU A 105 -8.25 0.71 10.11
CA LEU A 105 -9.36 1.62 9.82
C LEU A 105 -9.01 2.57 8.67
N MET A 106 -7.79 3.12 8.67
CA MET A 106 -7.30 3.99 7.60
C MET A 106 -7.23 3.25 6.26
N LYS A 107 -6.74 2.01 6.23
CA LYS A 107 -6.74 1.18 5.00
C LYS A 107 -8.16 0.95 4.47
N LEU A 108 -9.11 0.63 5.36
CA LEU A 108 -10.52 0.46 4.97
C LEU A 108 -11.13 1.76 4.44
N ALA A 109 -10.87 2.89 5.10
CA ALA A 109 -11.33 4.20 4.65
C ALA A 109 -10.81 4.55 3.25
N VAL A 110 -9.53 4.26 2.98
CA VAL A 110 -8.91 4.43 1.65
C VAL A 110 -9.60 3.56 0.60
N ILE A 111 -9.88 2.28 0.90
CA ILE A 111 -10.61 1.40 -0.03
C ILE A 111 -12.00 1.95 -0.34
N ILE A 112 -12.76 2.35 0.70
CA ILE A 112 -14.11 2.91 0.55
C ILE A 112 -14.07 4.16 -0.35
N LEU A 113 -13.11 5.05 -0.09
CA LEU A 113 -12.88 6.24 -0.89
C LEU A 113 -12.56 5.90 -2.36
N LEU A 114 -11.64 4.97 -2.61
CA LEU A 114 -11.28 4.56 -3.97
C LEU A 114 -12.47 3.94 -4.70
N CYS A 115 -13.26 3.10 -4.03
CA CYS A 115 -14.51 2.55 -4.57
C CYS A 115 -15.51 3.66 -4.91
N TRP A 116 -15.62 4.68 -4.06
CA TRP A 116 -16.46 5.85 -4.32
C TRP A 116 -15.97 6.65 -5.54
N VAL A 117 -14.66 6.92 -5.64
CA VAL A 117 -14.05 7.60 -6.79
C VAL A 117 -14.33 6.81 -8.08
N TYR A 118 -14.06 5.50 -8.06
CA TYR A 118 -14.32 4.61 -9.19
C TYR A 118 -15.80 4.66 -9.61
N LYS A 119 -16.73 4.59 -8.66
CA LYS A 119 -18.18 4.68 -8.92
C LYS A 119 -18.58 6.02 -9.52
N GLN A 120 -18.00 7.13 -9.09
CA GLN A 120 -18.29 8.46 -9.64
C GLN A 120 -17.81 8.59 -11.09
N LEU A 121 -16.61 8.06 -11.40
CA LEU A 121 -16.05 8.10 -12.75
C LEU A 121 -16.78 7.15 -13.73
N TRP A 122 -17.43 6.11 -13.20
CA TRP A 122 -18.27 5.19 -13.97
C TRP A 122 -19.73 5.64 -14.18
N GLN A 123 -20.10 6.84 -13.76
CA GLN A 123 -21.43 7.37 -14.05
C GLN A 123 -21.63 7.52 -15.56
N THR A 124 -22.84 7.20 -16.05
CA THR A 124 -23.19 7.22 -17.47
C THR A 124 -22.91 8.58 -18.13
N SER A 125 -23.08 9.69 -17.40
CA SER A 125 -22.75 11.04 -17.87
C SER A 125 -21.25 11.22 -18.14
N VAL A 126 -20.40 10.71 -17.27
CA VAL A 126 -18.93 10.79 -17.37
C VAL A 126 -18.40 9.87 -18.46
N VAL A 127 -18.88 8.62 -18.49
CA VAL A 127 -18.50 7.62 -19.48
C VAL A 127 -18.89 8.06 -20.89
N SER A 128 -20.10 8.62 -21.06
CA SER A 128 -20.55 9.13 -22.37
C SER A 128 -19.76 10.35 -22.82
N ALA A 129 -19.42 11.28 -21.92
CA ALA A 129 -18.58 12.43 -22.24
C ALA A 129 -17.16 12.01 -22.64
N SER A 130 -16.57 11.05 -21.92
CA SER A 130 -15.24 10.52 -22.24
C SER A 130 -15.23 9.77 -23.58
N ARG A 131 -16.26 8.97 -23.88
CA ARG A 131 -16.42 8.29 -25.17
C ARG A 131 -16.59 9.29 -26.33
N LYS A 132 -17.37 10.35 -26.14
CA LYS A 132 -17.52 11.44 -27.14
C LYS A 132 -16.21 12.16 -27.41
N ALA A 133 -15.32 12.25 -26.42
CA ALA A 133 -13.99 12.82 -26.56
C ALA A 133 -12.97 11.85 -27.19
N GLY A 134 -13.39 10.68 -27.66
CA GLY A 134 -12.52 9.68 -28.30
C GLY A 134 -11.69 8.84 -27.33
N HIS A 135 -11.95 8.90 -26.03
CA HIS A 135 -11.23 8.11 -25.05
C HIS A 135 -11.91 6.76 -24.78
N GLY A 136 -11.12 5.69 -24.77
CA GLY A 136 -11.58 4.33 -24.47
C GLY A 136 -12.00 4.20 -23.00
N VAL A 137 -13.31 4.01 -22.77
CA VAL A 137 -13.87 3.73 -21.45
C VAL A 137 -14.31 2.28 -21.42
N SER A 138 -13.35 1.39 -21.15
CA SER A 138 -13.59 -0.02 -20.90
C SER A 138 -13.30 -0.34 -19.43
N VAL A 139 -13.85 -1.46 -18.95
CA VAL A 139 -13.52 -1.96 -17.60
C VAL A 139 -12.00 -2.18 -17.53
N PRO A 140 -11.28 -1.58 -16.57
CA PRO A 140 -9.82 -1.64 -16.51
C PRO A 140 -9.36 -2.99 -15.92
N ARG A 141 -9.69 -4.11 -16.59
CA ARG A 141 -9.38 -5.48 -16.14
C ARG A 141 -7.88 -5.66 -15.90
N VAL A 142 -7.06 -5.13 -16.81
CA VAL A 142 -5.59 -5.17 -16.70
C VAL A 142 -5.12 -4.47 -15.43
N ALA A 143 -5.74 -3.35 -15.03
CA ALA A 143 -5.38 -2.64 -13.81
C ALA A 143 -5.70 -3.46 -12.55
N PHE A 144 -6.86 -4.13 -12.51
CA PHE A 144 -7.19 -5.03 -11.41
C PHE A 144 -6.21 -6.20 -11.31
N ILE A 145 -5.86 -6.83 -12.45
CA ILE A 145 -4.89 -7.93 -12.50
C ILE A 145 -3.52 -7.47 -12.02
N LEU A 146 -3.02 -6.35 -12.56
CA LEU A 146 -1.72 -5.79 -12.16
C LEU A 146 -1.69 -5.41 -10.68
N GLY A 147 -2.78 -4.84 -10.15
CA GLY A 147 -2.86 -4.47 -8.73
C GLY A 147 -2.84 -5.67 -7.79
N ALA A 148 -3.55 -6.74 -8.15
CA ALA A 148 -3.49 -8.00 -7.43
C ALA A 148 -2.09 -8.64 -7.52
N LEU A 149 -1.53 -8.72 -8.73
CA LEU A 149 -0.22 -9.31 -8.98
C LEU A 149 0.91 -8.56 -8.26
N TYR A 150 0.82 -7.23 -8.21
CA TYR A 150 1.74 -6.37 -7.46
C TYR A 150 1.82 -6.74 -5.97
N THR A 151 0.74 -7.27 -5.40
CA THR A 151 0.69 -7.69 -4.00
C THR A 151 1.06 -9.17 -3.82
N ILE A 152 0.59 -10.03 -4.73
CA ILE A 152 0.79 -11.48 -4.67
C ILE A 152 2.26 -11.86 -4.94
N LEU A 153 2.93 -11.18 -5.86
CA LEU A 153 4.32 -11.51 -6.21
C LEU A 153 5.29 -11.32 -5.03
N PRO A 154 5.36 -10.14 -4.36
CA PRO A 154 6.21 -9.98 -3.17
C PRO A 154 5.85 -10.97 -2.05
N PHE A 155 4.55 -11.28 -1.88
CA PHE A 155 4.12 -12.29 -0.91
C PHE A 155 4.75 -13.66 -1.20
N GLY A 156 4.67 -14.12 -2.46
CA GLY A 156 5.27 -15.39 -2.87
C GLY A 156 6.79 -15.39 -2.69
N VAL A 157 7.46 -14.28 -3.03
CA VAL A 157 8.91 -14.12 -2.85
C VAL A 157 9.28 -14.22 -1.36
N ILE A 158 8.64 -13.45 -0.48
CA ILE A 158 8.93 -13.49 0.97
C ILE A 158 8.70 -14.89 1.55
N ASN A 159 7.64 -15.58 1.11
CA ASN A 159 7.37 -16.93 1.57
C ASN A 159 8.44 -17.94 1.11
N ALA A 160 8.91 -17.82 -0.15
CA ALA A 160 10.03 -18.62 -0.64
C ALA A 160 11.34 -18.29 0.11
N MET A 161 11.59 -17.02 0.40
CA MET A 161 12.75 -16.57 1.19
C MET A 161 12.79 -17.21 2.58
N ARG A 162 11.65 -17.26 3.28
CA ARG A 162 11.54 -17.85 4.62
C ARG A 162 11.95 -19.33 4.68
N ASN A 163 11.77 -20.04 3.57
CA ASN A 163 12.12 -21.46 3.46
C ASN A 163 13.53 -21.70 2.90
N SER A 164 14.31 -20.65 2.67
CA SER A 164 15.66 -20.75 2.10
C SER A 164 16.73 -21.07 3.15
N ALA A 165 17.86 -21.65 2.71
CA ALA A 165 19.02 -21.85 3.58
C ALA A 165 19.56 -20.54 4.17
N GLY A 166 19.43 -19.42 3.43
CA GLY A 166 19.79 -18.09 3.89
C GLY A 166 18.97 -17.64 5.10
N ALA A 167 17.66 -17.96 5.14
CA ALA A 167 16.81 -17.63 6.29
C ALA A 167 17.23 -18.38 7.56
N SER A 168 17.63 -19.64 7.43
CA SER A 168 18.15 -20.44 8.55
C SER A 168 19.45 -19.87 9.11
N ASN A 169 20.37 -19.44 8.25
CA ASN A 169 21.61 -18.79 8.68
C ASN A 169 21.32 -17.44 9.35
N ALA A 170 20.47 -16.61 8.74
CA ALA A 170 20.05 -15.34 9.30
C ALA A 170 19.40 -15.50 10.69
N LEU A 171 18.57 -16.53 10.87
CA LEU A 171 17.94 -16.84 12.15
C LEU A 171 18.97 -17.23 13.22
N LYS A 172 19.99 -18.01 12.86
CA LYS A 172 21.08 -18.36 13.78
C LYS A 172 21.84 -17.10 14.21
N LEU A 173 22.19 -16.22 13.27
CA LEU A 173 22.85 -14.95 13.60
C LEU A 173 21.97 -14.08 14.50
N ALA A 174 20.68 -13.97 14.21
CA ALA A 174 19.76 -13.17 15.01
C ALA A 174 19.67 -13.67 16.45
N ARG A 175 19.62 -15.00 16.65
CA ARG A 175 19.64 -15.61 17.99
C ARG A 175 20.94 -15.39 18.74
N THR A 176 22.09 -15.45 18.05
CA THR A 176 23.39 -15.18 18.65
C THR A 176 23.53 -13.72 19.06
N GLN A 177 23.01 -12.78 18.26
CA GLN A 177 23.19 -11.35 18.48
C GLN A 177 22.16 -10.75 19.45
N TYR A 178 20.90 -11.20 19.39
CA TYR A 178 19.78 -10.61 20.15
C TYR A 178 19.19 -11.57 21.20
N GLY A 179 19.70 -12.80 21.30
CA GLY A 179 19.32 -13.78 22.32
C GLY A 179 18.19 -14.72 21.92
N ASN A 180 18.00 -15.77 22.72
CA ASN A 180 16.98 -16.80 22.47
C ASN A 180 15.61 -16.50 23.09
N GLU A 181 15.48 -15.40 23.82
CA GLU A 181 14.24 -15.00 24.50
C GLU A 181 13.17 -14.47 23.53
N TYR A 182 13.58 -14.11 22.31
CA TYR A 182 12.67 -13.62 21.27
C TYR A 182 12.34 -14.72 20.25
N LYS A 183 11.09 -14.69 19.78
CA LYS A 183 10.71 -15.31 18.52
C LYS A 183 11.06 -14.34 17.39
N TYR A 184 11.57 -14.88 16.28
CA TYR A 184 12.01 -14.08 15.14
C TYR A 184 11.17 -14.42 13.92
N HIS A 185 10.55 -13.40 13.33
CA HIS A 185 9.81 -13.51 12.08
C HIS A 185 10.54 -12.76 10.98
N LEU A 186 11.00 -13.47 9.95
CA LEU A 186 11.70 -12.85 8.82
C LEU A 186 10.73 -11.99 7.99
N THR A 187 11.06 -10.70 7.90
CA THR A 187 10.26 -9.71 7.17
C THR A 187 10.87 -9.29 5.83
N GLY A 188 12.19 -9.47 5.66
CA GLY A 188 12.86 -9.19 4.39
C GLY A 188 14.31 -9.64 4.39
N MET A 189 14.86 -9.81 3.19
CA MET A 189 16.27 -10.09 2.98
C MET A 189 16.74 -9.35 1.73
N ASP A 190 17.86 -8.63 1.86
CA ASP A 190 18.52 -7.92 0.78
C ASP A 190 19.87 -8.60 0.50
N TRP A 191 20.09 -8.96 -0.76
CA TRP A 191 21.38 -9.49 -1.22
C TRP A 191 22.12 -8.44 -2.00
N SER A 192 23.27 -8.02 -1.46
CA SER A 192 24.30 -7.30 -2.18
C SER A 192 25.39 -8.28 -2.65
N GLU A 193 26.25 -7.85 -3.56
CA GLU A 193 27.34 -8.68 -4.11
C GLU A 193 28.26 -9.25 -3.03
N LYS A 194 28.47 -8.52 -1.93
CA LYS A 194 29.39 -8.89 -0.84
C LYS A 194 28.72 -9.12 0.51
N GLN A 195 27.48 -8.69 0.68
CA GLN A 195 26.80 -8.70 1.96
C GLN A 195 25.35 -9.12 1.80
N VAL A 196 24.85 -9.90 2.76
CA VAL A 196 23.44 -10.21 2.89
C VAL A 196 22.93 -9.56 4.16
N ARG A 197 21.83 -8.80 4.03
CA ARG A 197 21.13 -8.19 5.16
C ARG A 197 19.79 -8.88 5.32
N ALA A 198 19.45 -9.29 6.52
CA ALA A 198 18.14 -9.83 6.84
C ALA A 198 17.46 -8.98 7.92
N SER A 199 16.20 -8.68 7.70
CA SER A 199 15.35 -7.94 8.64
C SER A 199 14.35 -8.88 9.29
N PHE A 200 14.25 -8.80 10.61
CA PHE A 200 13.33 -9.57 11.42
C PHE A 200 12.44 -8.67 12.27
N THR A 201 11.22 -9.12 12.49
CA THR A 201 10.45 -8.72 13.66
C THR A 201 10.78 -9.69 14.79
N ALA A 202 11.53 -9.23 15.79
CA ALA A 202 11.78 -9.94 17.04
C ALA A 202 10.65 -9.61 18.02
N TYR A 203 10.06 -10.62 18.65
CA TYR A 203 8.93 -10.42 19.56
C TYR A 203 8.92 -11.43 20.69
N ASN A 204 8.48 -10.98 21.85
CA ASN A 204 8.17 -11.80 23.02
C ASN A 204 6.84 -11.32 23.62
N GLU A 205 6.48 -11.79 24.81
CA GLU A 205 5.23 -11.36 25.45
C GLU A 205 5.21 -9.88 25.87
N GLN A 206 6.35 -9.19 25.92
CA GLN A 206 6.44 -7.84 26.50
C GLN A 206 6.67 -6.75 25.44
N GLU A 207 7.35 -7.08 24.34
CA GLU A 207 7.73 -6.10 23.33
C GLU A 207 7.87 -6.69 21.92
N ILE A 208 7.81 -5.81 20.93
CA ILE A 208 8.08 -6.09 19.52
C ILE A 208 9.17 -5.13 19.06
N LYS A 209 10.23 -5.66 18.44
CA LYS A 209 11.37 -4.91 17.91
C LYS A 209 11.65 -5.28 16.47
N LEU A 210 12.02 -4.28 15.67
CA LEU A 210 12.58 -4.51 14.34
C LEU A 210 14.09 -4.64 14.49
N VAL A 211 14.64 -5.79 14.11
CA VAL A 211 16.07 -6.08 14.22
C VAL A 211 16.63 -6.48 12.88
N GLN A 212 17.92 -6.20 12.66
CA GLN A 212 18.63 -6.53 11.44
C GLN A 212 19.90 -7.30 11.75
N VAL A 213 20.24 -8.24 10.87
CA VAL A 213 21.50 -8.99 10.90
C VAL A 213 22.15 -8.92 9.53
N GLU A 214 23.47 -8.88 9.52
CA GLU A 214 24.27 -8.79 8.31
C GLU A 214 25.40 -9.81 8.35
N TRP A 215 25.69 -10.41 7.20
CA TRP A 215 26.87 -11.27 7.05
C TRP A 215 27.44 -11.17 5.64
N GLN A 216 28.72 -11.52 5.51
CA GLN A 216 29.38 -11.61 4.21
C GLN A 216 28.99 -12.91 3.52
N ARG A 217 28.77 -12.83 2.21
CA ARG A 217 28.37 -13.98 1.38
C ARG A 217 29.53 -14.93 1.13
#